data_AF-A0AAD4LG75-F1
#
_entry.id   AF-A0AAD4LG75-F1
#
_cell.length_a   1.000
_cell.length_b   1.000
_cell.length_c   1.000
_cell.angle_alpha   90.00
_cell.angle_beta   90.00
_cell.angle_gamma   90.00
#
_symmetry.space_group_name_H-M   'P 1'
#
loop_
_entity.id
_entity.type
_entity.pdbx_description
1 polymer ?
#
loop_
_entity_poly.entity_id
_entity_poly.type
_entity_poly.pdbx_seq_one_letter_code
_entity_poly.pdbx_strand_id
1 'polypeptide(L)'
;PLSEPQERRLLDYLDEKYREVHQEYSKRHEPASKLPTLRAYLDSMRSLLALTLQVPPVAPSGMLRISLLLRFTNTVVEDVLGYPPDSTDLVPLLKWLDLLDRGWFSVLCMQAWDPVRGEGADLPQHLLEKIPPATQTDRTRVHSLLVTGTSMLEDWMEGKREDGEDSLVHDMRRLGHQSAFDELFHRTLTRLRELESDEEGDEEELLARLPSWDSGAKGLDGDADGLNEGRVDTGGSDDDMEEAVYDNSGS
;
A
#
# COMPACT_ATOMS: atom_id res chain seq x y z
N PRO A 1 -20.10 -8.35 9.41
CA PRO A 1 -19.95 -7.64 8.11
C PRO A 1 -20.79 -6.37 8.17
N LEU A 2 -20.40 -5.34 7.41
CA LEU A 2 -21.24 -4.16 7.19
C LEU A 2 -22.28 -4.47 6.12
N SER A 3 -23.44 -3.82 6.20
CA SER A 3 -24.39 -3.82 5.08
C SER A 3 -23.95 -2.81 4.01
N GLU A 4 -24.40 -2.98 2.77
CA GLU A 4 -24.07 -2.05 1.68
C GLU A 4 -24.37 -0.57 2.03
N PRO A 5 -25.50 -0.21 2.68
CA PRO A 5 -25.72 1.16 3.14
C PRO A 5 -24.78 1.62 4.25
N GLN A 6 -24.23 0.72 5.05
CA GLN A 6 -23.20 1.04 6.04
C GLN A 6 -21.84 1.26 5.37
N GLU A 7 -21.47 0.42 4.40
CA GLU A 7 -20.23 0.59 3.62
C GLU A 7 -20.23 1.89 2.84
N ARG A 8 -21.35 2.23 2.17
CA ARG A 8 -21.48 3.52 1.46
C ARG A 8 -21.33 4.71 2.40
N ARG A 9 -22.02 4.70 3.55
CA ARG A 9 -21.90 5.79 4.54
C ARG A 9 -20.49 5.90 5.13
N LEU A 10 -19.81 4.77 5.33
CA LEU A 10 -18.43 4.75 5.79
C LEU A 10 -17.50 5.39 4.76
N LEU A 11 -17.65 5.02 3.48
CA LEU A 11 -16.90 5.60 2.38
C LEU A 11 -17.13 7.12 2.28
N ASP A 12 -18.40 7.54 2.24
CA ASP A 12 -18.76 8.97 2.18
C ASP A 12 -18.13 9.75 3.35
N TYR A 13 -18.18 9.19 4.56
CA TYR A 13 -17.58 9.80 5.74
C TYR A 13 -16.05 9.87 5.64
N LEU A 14 -15.39 8.78 5.25
CA LEU A 14 -13.93 8.74 5.12
C LEU A 14 -13.47 9.72 4.05
N ASP A 15 -14.11 9.73 2.88
CA ASP A 15 -13.77 10.61 1.77
C ASP A 15 -13.89 12.09 2.17
N GLU A 16 -14.97 12.45 2.87
CA GLU A 16 -15.14 13.79 3.42
C GLU A 16 -14.03 14.14 4.42
N LYS A 17 -13.64 13.21 5.29
CA LYS A 17 -12.54 13.44 6.25
C LYS A 17 -11.17 13.53 5.61
N TYR A 18 -10.86 12.70 4.61
CA TYR A 18 -9.63 12.85 3.83
C TYR A 18 -9.60 14.22 3.14
N ARG A 19 -10.72 14.66 2.57
CA ARG A 19 -10.83 15.98 1.94
C ARG A 19 -10.60 17.11 2.94
N GLU A 20 -11.21 17.06 4.12
CA GLU A 20 -10.99 18.03 5.20
C GLU A 20 -9.50 18.07 5.61
N VAL A 21 -8.89 16.92 5.87
CA VAL A 21 -7.48 16.84 6.27
C VAL A 21 -6.56 17.36 5.17
N HIS A 22 -6.79 16.97 3.92
CA HIS A 22 -5.97 17.39 2.78
C HIS A 22 -6.05 18.90 2.53
N GLN A 23 -7.22 19.51 2.75
CA GLN A 23 -7.38 20.97 2.67
C GLN A 23 -6.57 21.69 3.75
N GLU A 24 -6.58 21.20 4.99
CA GLU A 24 -5.80 21.79 6.09
C GLU A 24 -4.29 21.53 5.91
N TYR A 25 -3.91 20.35 5.39
CA TYR A 25 -2.54 19.99 5.03
C TYR A 25 -1.98 20.88 3.90
N SER A 26 -2.76 21.14 2.85
CA SER A 26 -2.34 22.05 1.77
C SER A 26 -2.05 23.46 2.29
N LYS A 27 -2.74 23.86 3.35
CA LYS A 27 -2.58 25.15 4.02
C LYS A 27 -1.64 25.10 5.21
N ARG A 28 -0.91 24.00 5.47
CA ARG A 28 -0.12 23.79 6.71
C ARG A 28 0.87 24.91 7.05
N HIS A 29 1.34 25.65 6.06
CA HIS A 29 2.25 26.80 6.26
C HIS A 29 1.52 28.11 6.55
N GLU A 30 0.19 28.14 6.46
CA GLU A 30 -0.63 29.29 6.81
C GLU A 30 -0.86 29.36 8.34
N PRO A 31 -0.77 30.54 8.97
CA PRO A 31 -0.97 30.70 10.41
C PRO A 31 -2.33 30.23 10.94
N ALA A 32 -3.34 30.14 10.06
CA ALA A 32 -4.69 29.73 10.40
C ALA A 32 -4.97 28.23 10.19
N SER A 33 -4.00 27.46 9.69
CA SER A 33 -4.19 26.02 9.48
C SER A 33 -4.36 25.28 10.81
N LYS A 34 -5.22 24.27 10.80
CA LYS A 34 -5.40 23.37 11.94
C LYS A 34 -4.34 22.28 12.03
N LEU A 35 -3.55 22.09 10.97
CA LEU A 35 -2.51 21.06 10.88
C LEU A 35 -1.11 21.68 10.63
N PRO A 36 -0.66 22.65 11.46
CA PRO A 36 0.61 23.34 11.23
C PRO A 36 1.84 22.49 11.57
N THR A 37 1.65 21.36 12.26
CA THR A 37 2.72 20.47 12.73
C THR A 37 2.45 19.04 12.29
N LEU A 38 3.54 18.26 12.17
CA LEU A 38 3.44 16.83 11.86
C LEU A 38 2.60 16.11 12.92
N ARG A 39 2.77 16.44 14.21
CA ARG A 39 1.97 15.87 15.28
C ARG A 39 0.46 16.09 15.12
N ALA A 40 0.02 17.31 14.79
CA ALA A 40 -1.40 17.61 14.59
C ALA A 40 -1.98 16.81 13.41
N TYR A 41 -1.19 16.64 12.35
CA TYR A 41 -1.53 15.79 11.21
C TYR A 41 -1.65 14.31 11.61
N LEU A 42 -0.65 13.75 12.29
CA LEU A 42 -0.63 12.36 12.72
C LEU A 42 -1.80 12.03 13.66
N ASP A 43 -2.15 12.95 14.57
CA ASP A 43 -3.30 12.79 15.47
C ASP A 43 -4.63 12.77 14.69
N SER A 44 -4.76 13.60 13.65
CA SER A 44 -5.93 13.60 12.76
C SER A 44 -6.02 12.29 11.97
N MET A 45 -4.92 11.85 11.36
CA MET A 45 -4.87 10.61 10.59
C MET A 45 -5.04 9.35 11.44
N ARG A 46 -4.63 9.37 12.72
CA ARG A 46 -4.82 8.26 13.65
C ARG A 46 -6.30 7.89 13.81
N SER A 47 -7.19 8.88 13.83
CA SER A 47 -8.63 8.63 13.92
C SER A 47 -9.18 7.88 12.69
N LEU A 48 -8.68 8.22 11.50
CA LEU A 48 -9.05 7.58 10.25
C LEU A 48 -8.46 6.18 10.12
N LEU A 49 -7.23 5.97 10.60
CA LEU A 49 -6.63 4.64 10.71
C LEU A 49 -7.46 3.74 11.62
N ALA A 50 -7.81 4.22 12.81
CA ALA A 50 -8.57 3.45 13.78
C ALA A 50 -9.96 3.08 13.26
N LEU A 51 -10.61 3.97 12.49
CA LEU A 51 -11.88 3.66 11.83
C LEU A 51 -11.70 2.64 10.69
N THR A 52 -10.66 2.80 9.87
CA THR A 52 -10.34 1.87 8.78
C THR A 52 -10.06 0.46 9.30
N LEU A 53 -9.30 0.33 10.39
CA LEU A 53 -8.97 -0.96 10.99
C LEU A 53 -10.17 -1.64 11.67
N GLN A 54 -11.18 -0.87 12.09
CA GLN A 54 -12.42 -1.39 12.65
C GLN A 54 -13.41 -1.92 11.59
N VAL A 55 -13.12 -1.76 10.29
CA VAL A 55 -13.91 -2.42 9.25
C VAL A 55 -13.85 -3.94 9.46
N PRO A 56 -14.99 -4.66 9.49
CA PRO A 56 -14.97 -6.10 9.71
C PRO A 56 -14.12 -6.83 8.65
N PRO A 57 -13.22 -7.74 9.04
CA PRO A 57 -12.40 -8.49 8.09
C PRO A 57 -13.19 -9.55 7.29
N VAL A 58 -14.41 -9.89 7.73
CA VAL A 58 -15.27 -10.86 7.05
C VAL A 58 -15.91 -10.28 5.78
N ALA A 59 -16.11 -11.11 4.76
CA ALA A 59 -16.74 -10.74 3.51
C ALA A 59 -18.17 -10.18 3.71
N PRO A 60 -18.58 -9.18 2.89
CA PRO A 60 -17.81 -8.56 1.80
C PRO A 60 -16.82 -7.48 2.28
N SER A 61 -16.97 -6.97 3.51
CA SER A 61 -16.26 -5.79 4.03
C SER A 61 -14.74 -5.97 4.16
N GLY A 62 -14.24 -7.21 4.21
CA GLY A 62 -12.80 -7.49 4.29
C GLY A 62 -11.99 -6.87 3.14
N MET A 63 -12.51 -6.94 1.91
CA MET A 63 -11.83 -6.33 0.75
C MET A 63 -11.84 -4.79 0.80
N LEU A 64 -12.92 -4.22 1.33
CA LEU A 64 -13.03 -2.78 1.57
C LEU A 64 -11.96 -2.32 2.58
N ARG A 65 -11.74 -3.09 3.66
CA ARG A 65 -10.70 -2.80 4.66
C ARG A 65 -9.31 -2.73 4.02
N ILE A 66 -8.95 -3.71 3.19
CA ILE A 66 -7.65 -3.75 2.50
C ILE A 66 -7.50 -2.53 1.59
N SER A 67 -8.51 -2.26 0.76
CA SER A 67 -8.50 -1.14 -0.19
C SER A 67 -8.35 0.22 0.49
N LEU A 68 -9.07 0.42 1.60
CA LEU A 68 -9.00 1.64 2.40
C LEU A 68 -7.63 1.80 3.07
N LEU A 69 -7.05 0.71 3.59
CA LEU A 69 -5.75 0.77 4.25
C LEU A 69 -4.60 1.00 3.25
N LEU A 70 -4.69 0.44 2.04
CA LEU A 70 -3.78 0.76 0.92
C LEU A 70 -3.80 2.26 0.62
N ARG A 71 -5.00 2.84 0.42
CA ARG A 71 -5.17 4.27 0.17
C ARG A 71 -4.61 5.11 1.32
N PHE A 72 -4.96 4.76 2.56
CA PHE A 72 -4.50 5.45 3.76
C PHE A 72 -2.96 5.49 3.84
N THR A 73 -2.32 4.34 3.60
CA THR A 73 -0.86 4.19 3.68
C THR A 73 -0.17 5.07 2.65
N ASN A 74 -0.64 5.07 1.39
CA ASN A 74 -0.07 5.92 0.35
C ASN A 74 -0.14 7.41 0.75
N THR A 75 -1.32 7.86 1.18
CA THR A 75 -1.52 9.27 1.57
C THR A 75 -0.61 9.70 2.71
N VAL A 76 -0.54 8.91 3.79
CA VAL A 76 0.23 9.35 4.98
C VAL A 76 1.72 9.35 4.71
N VAL A 77 2.24 8.33 4.04
CA VAL A 77 3.67 8.24 3.72
C VAL A 77 4.12 9.45 2.89
N GLU A 78 3.30 9.90 1.95
CA GLU A 78 3.59 11.09 1.13
C GLU A 78 3.46 12.40 1.90
N ASP A 79 2.37 12.58 2.66
CA ASP A 79 2.07 13.83 3.36
C ASP A 79 3.03 14.14 4.52
N VAL A 80 3.55 13.10 5.20
CA VAL A 80 4.51 13.27 6.31
C VAL A 80 5.73 14.08 5.86
N LEU A 81 6.19 13.85 4.61
CA LEU A 81 7.36 14.50 4.04
C LEU A 81 7.13 16.01 3.78
N GLY A 82 5.87 16.45 3.76
CA GLY A 82 5.49 17.85 3.63
C GLY A 82 5.76 18.70 4.89
N TYR A 83 6.11 18.07 6.01
CA TYR A 83 6.46 18.73 7.26
C TYR A 83 7.98 18.82 7.44
N PRO A 84 8.51 19.90 8.04
CA PRO A 84 9.94 19.99 8.32
C PRO A 84 10.36 18.95 9.38
N PRO A 85 11.54 18.31 9.24
CA PRO A 85 12.00 17.30 10.18
C PRO A 85 12.39 17.91 11.54
N ASP A 86 11.55 17.65 12.55
CA ASP A 86 11.77 18.03 13.95
C ASP A 86 12.05 16.78 14.81
N SER A 87 13.04 16.88 15.69
CA SER A 87 13.42 15.82 16.63
C SER A 87 12.44 15.69 17.78
N THR A 88 11.63 16.72 18.04
CA THR A 88 10.47 16.60 18.94
C THR A 88 9.36 15.71 18.37
N ASP A 89 9.28 15.60 17.04
CA ASP A 89 8.25 14.83 16.33
C ASP A 89 8.70 13.39 15.97
N LEU A 90 10.00 13.07 16.07
CA LEU A 90 10.54 11.75 15.74
C LEU A 90 9.87 10.62 16.54
N VAL A 91 9.80 10.74 17.87
CA VAL A 91 9.19 9.69 18.71
C VAL A 91 7.69 9.54 18.44
N PRO A 92 6.89 10.61 18.35
CA PRO A 92 5.51 10.53 17.86
C PRO A 92 5.35 9.83 16.51
N LEU A 93 6.21 10.15 15.53
CA LEU A 93 6.19 9.54 14.20
C LEU A 93 6.47 8.04 14.26
N LEU A 94 7.55 7.62 14.93
CA LEU A 94 7.90 6.20 15.08
C LEU A 94 6.78 5.40 15.75
N LYS A 95 6.17 5.93 16.81
CA LYS A 95 5.02 5.30 17.48
C LYS A 95 3.80 5.19 16.56
N TRP A 96 3.60 6.17 15.69
CA TRP A 96 2.51 6.16 14.73
C TRP A 96 2.76 5.13 13.62
N LEU A 97 4.00 5.04 13.10
CA LEU A 97 4.38 4.05 12.09
C LEU A 97 4.31 2.62 12.63
N ASP A 98 4.69 2.40 13.89
CA ASP A 98 4.49 1.09 14.57
C ASP A 98 3.00 0.72 14.68
N LEU A 99 2.11 1.71 14.90
CA LEU A 99 0.67 1.46 14.89
C LEU A 99 0.17 1.07 13.49
N LEU A 100 0.69 1.71 12.44
CA LEU A 100 0.37 1.36 11.06
C LEU A 100 0.88 -0.05 10.71
N ASP A 101 2.11 -0.41 11.11
CA ASP A 101 2.65 -1.77 10.96
C ASP A 101 1.77 -2.81 11.65
N ARG A 102 1.40 -2.59 12.92
CA ARG A 102 0.47 -3.48 13.62
C ARG A 102 -0.88 -3.59 12.92
N GLY A 103 -1.37 -2.48 12.38
CA GLY A 103 -2.60 -2.44 11.59
C GLY A 103 -2.52 -3.34 10.36
N TRP A 104 -1.47 -3.19 9.55
CA TRP A 104 -1.21 -4.05 8.39
C TRP A 104 -1.03 -5.51 8.74
N PHE A 105 -0.20 -5.79 9.76
CA PHE A 105 0.01 -7.15 10.25
C PHE A 105 -1.33 -7.82 10.63
N SER A 106 -2.21 -7.11 11.35
CA SER A 106 -3.54 -7.65 11.70
C SER A 106 -4.40 -7.97 10.47
N VAL A 107 -4.31 -7.17 9.41
CA VAL A 107 -5.04 -7.41 8.15
C VAL A 107 -4.51 -8.65 7.45
N LEU A 108 -3.19 -8.79 7.34
CA LEU A 108 -2.55 -9.95 6.71
C LEU A 108 -2.75 -11.25 7.50
N CYS A 109 -2.90 -11.16 8.82
CA CYS A 109 -3.24 -12.27 9.70
C CYS A 109 -4.75 -12.55 9.77
N MET A 110 -5.59 -11.88 8.98
CA MET A 110 -7.04 -12.07 8.98
C MET A 110 -7.70 -11.81 10.36
N GLN A 111 -7.12 -10.93 11.16
CA GLN A 111 -7.57 -10.63 12.52
C GLN A 111 -8.54 -9.44 12.54
N ALA A 112 -9.42 -9.40 13.53
CA ALA A 112 -10.14 -8.18 13.88
C ALA A 112 -9.19 -7.19 14.55
N TRP A 113 -9.53 -5.90 14.56
CA TRP A 113 -8.74 -4.90 15.27
C TRP A 113 -9.31 -4.61 16.66
N ASP A 114 -8.47 -4.65 17.69
CA ASP A 114 -8.79 -4.15 19.03
C ASP A 114 -8.31 -2.70 19.16
N PRO A 115 -9.22 -1.70 19.17
CA PRO A 115 -8.84 -0.29 19.26
C PRO A 115 -8.30 0.12 20.64
N VAL A 116 -8.56 -0.67 21.69
CA VAL A 116 -8.07 -0.39 23.05
C VAL A 116 -6.63 -0.85 23.18
N ARG A 117 -6.31 -2.03 22.65
CA ARG A 117 -4.95 -2.59 22.68
C ARG A 117 -4.07 -2.05 21.56
N GLY A 118 -4.67 -1.65 20.44
CA GLY A 118 -3.95 -1.30 19.21
C GLY A 118 -3.29 -2.53 18.58
N GLU A 119 -3.98 -3.66 18.60
CA GLU A 119 -3.45 -4.95 18.15
C GLU A 119 -4.53 -5.76 17.41
N GLY A 120 -4.09 -6.74 16.64
CA GLY A 120 -4.98 -7.75 16.07
C GLY A 120 -5.54 -8.69 17.14
N ALA A 121 -6.80 -9.08 16.97
CA ALA A 121 -7.50 -10.04 17.80
C ALA A 121 -8.05 -11.18 16.93
N ASP A 122 -7.79 -12.41 17.36
CA ASP A 122 -8.23 -13.61 16.66
C ASP A 122 -9.76 -13.69 16.59
N LEU A 123 -10.24 -14.17 15.45
CA LEU A 123 -11.65 -14.40 15.22
C LEU A 123 -12.01 -15.86 15.53
N PRO A 124 -13.25 -16.12 15.97
CA PRO A 124 -13.78 -17.48 16.04
C PRO A 124 -13.62 -18.24 14.72
N GLN A 125 -13.28 -19.53 14.80
CA GLN A 125 -12.97 -20.37 13.63
C GLN A 125 -14.06 -20.34 12.54
N HIS A 126 -15.33 -20.30 12.92
CA HIS A 126 -16.47 -20.24 11.98
C HIS A 126 -16.55 -18.95 11.13
N LEU A 127 -15.76 -17.93 11.48
CA LEU A 127 -15.66 -16.69 10.71
C LEU A 127 -14.45 -16.68 9.78
N LEU A 128 -13.41 -17.50 10.05
CA LEU A 128 -12.18 -17.53 9.25
C LEU A 128 -12.45 -17.94 7.81
N GLU A 129 -13.36 -18.90 7.60
CA GLU A 129 -13.80 -19.35 6.26
C GLU A 129 -14.49 -18.24 5.44
N LYS A 130 -14.87 -17.14 6.09
CA LYS A 130 -15.58 -16.00 5.47
C LYS A 130 -14.66 -14.81 5.22
N ILE A 131 -13.38 -14.91 5.56
CA ILE A 131 -12.43 -13.82 5.39
C ILE A 131 -11.77 -13.97 4.02
N PRO A 132 -11.92 -12.99 3.12
CA PRO A 132 -11.16 -13.00 1.88
C PRO A 132 -9.68 -12.72 2.23
N PRO A 133 -8.74 -13.60 1.81
CA PRO A 133 -7.32 -13.29 1.95
C PRO A 133 -6.95 -12.08 1.10
N ALA A 134 -5.89 -11.36 1.48
CA ALA A 134 -5.31 -10.35 0.61
C ALA A 134 -4.82 -11.00 -0.69
N THR A 135 -5.13 -10.40 -1.83
CA THR A 135 -4.70 -10.94 -3.12
C THR A 135 -3.19 -10.74 -3.32
N GLN A 136 -2.58 -11.47 -4.26
CA GLN A 136 -1.18 -11.25 -4.61
C GLN A 136 -0.91 -9.80 -5.02
N THR A 137 -1.81 -9.21 -5.81
CA THR A 137 -1.71 -7.80 -6.18
C THR A 137 -1.76 -6.88 -4.95
N ASP A 138 -2.63 -7.14 -3.98
CA ASP A 138 -2.66 -6.35 -2.75
C ASP A 138 -1.35 -6.48 -1.97
N ARG A 139 -0.84 -7.70 -1.79
CA ARG A 139 0.44 -7.98 -1.09
C ARG A 139 1.62 -7.25 -1.75
N THR A 140 1.76 -7.36 -3.07
CA THR A 140 2.82 -6.65 -3.83
C THR A 140 2.70 -5.14 -3.68
N ARG A 141 1.48 -4.58 -3.68
CA ARG A 141 1.26 -3.15 -3.47
C ARG A 141 1.64 -2.70 -2.07
N VAL A 142 1.26 -3.45 -1.04
CA VAL A 142 1.66 -3.15 0.35
C VAL A 142 3.19 -3.19 0.47
N HIS A 143 3.83 -4.24 -0.03
CA HIS A 143 5.28 -4.37 0.00
C HIS A 143 5.97 -3.15 -0.64
N SER A 144 5.56 -2.80 -1.86
CA SER A 144 6.13 -1.66 -2.60
C SER A 144 5.93 -0.33 -1.86
N LEU A 145 4.74 -0.08 -1.31
CA LEU A 145 4.43 1.13 -0.55
C LEU A 145 5.29 1.25 0.71
N LEU A 146 5.45 0.17 1.47
CA LEU A 146 6.20 0.20 2.73
C LEU A 146 7.70 0.34 2.49
N VAL A 147 8.26 -0.36 1.50
CA VAL A 147 9.68 -0.26 1.15
C VAL A 147 10.00 1.14 0.61
N THR A 148 9.22 1.62 -0.36
CA THR A 148 9.43 2.95 -0.94
C THR A 148 9.23 4.04 0.11
N GLY A 149 8.19 3.92 0.93
CA GLY A 149 7.90 4.86 2.00
C GLY A 149 8.99 4.93 3.07
N THR A 150 9.57 3.79 3.43
CA THR A 150 10.68 3.76 4.39
C THR A 150 11.92 4.47 3.83
N SER A 151 12.24 4.24 2.54
CA SER A 151 13.33 4.94 1.85
C SER A 151 13.09 6.46 1.81
N MET A 152 11.87 6.90 1.49
CA MET A 152 11.53 8.32 1.46
C MET A 152 11.62 8.97 2.85
N LEU A 153 11.22 8.24 3.90
CA LEU A 153 11.35 8.70 5.28
C LEU A 153 12.82 8.79 5.70
N GLU A 154 13.66 7.83 5.31
CA GLU A 154 15.10 7.87 5.55
C GLU A 154 15.72 9.12 4.92
N ASP A 155 15.48 9.35 3.63
CA ASP A 155 15.94 10.55 2.91
C ASP A 155 15.45 11.85 3.57
N TRP A 156 14.19 11.88 4.00
CA TRP A 156 13.60 13.04 4.68
C TRP A 156 14.26 13.31 6.04
N MET A 157 14.65 12.28 6.79
CA MET A 157 15.41 12.44 8.04
C MET A 157 16.88 12.82 7.80
N GLU A 158 17.48 12.35 6.70
CA GLU A 158 18.84 12.71 6.29
C GLU A 158 18.95 14.15 5.79
N GLY A 159 17.84 14.72 5.31
CA GLY A 159 17.73 16.10 4.86
C GLY A 159 18.34 17.10 5.83
N LYS A 160 19.14 18.05 5.30
CA LYS A 160 19.70 19.14 6.09
C LYS A 160 18.57 20.03 6.58
N ARG A 161 18.56 20.30 7.88
CA ARG A 161 17.73 21.36 8.46
C ARG A 161 18.18 22.73 7.95
N GLU A 162 17.23 23.65 7.82
CA GLU A 162 17.47 25.00 7.30
C GLU A 162 18.45 25.81 8.15
N ASP A 163 18.62 25.45 9.42
CA ASP A 163 19.51 26.08 10.39
C ASP A 163 20.96 25.55 10.37
N GLY A 164 21.24 24.53 9.54
CA GLY A 164 22.55 23.87 9.49
C GLY A 164 22.84 22.96 10.68
N GLU A 165 21.82 22.59 11.47
CA GLU A 165 21.94 21.59 12.53
C GLU A 165 22.20 20.17 11.98
N ASP A 166 22.67 19.30 12.87
CA ASP A 166 22.84 17.88 12.59
C ASP A 166 21.53 17.26 12.08
N SER A 167 21.64 16.33 11.12
CA SER A 167 20.49 15.60 10.58
C SER A 167 19.70 14.88 11.69
N LEU A 168 18.40 14.71 11.46
CA LEU A 168 17.51 13.98 12.36
C LEU A 168 17.98 12.53 12.61
N VAL A 169 18.73 11.94 11.66
CA VAL A 169 19.39 10.64 11.83
C VAL A 169 20.42 10.67 12.95
N HIS A 170 21.18 11.77 13.11
CA HIS A 170 22.12 11.92 14.21
C HIS A 170 21.40 12.02 15.55
N ASP A 171 20.30 12.77 15.61
CA ASP A 171 19.43 12.86 16.79
C ASP A 171 18.83 11.49 17.15
N MET A 172 18.37 10.73 16.16
CA MET A 172 17.85 9.37 16.34
C MET A 172 18.90 8.43 16.95
N ARG A 173 20.15 8.48 16.46
CA ARG A 173 21.28 7.71 17.02
C ARG A 173 21.58 8.14 18.45
N ARG A 174 21.63 9.44 18.71
CA ARG A 174 21.89 10.01 20.04
C ARG A 174 20.82 9.61 21.06
N LEU A 175 19.56 9.54 20.64
CA LEU A 175 18.42 9.15 21.47
C LEU A 175 18.25 7.63 21.59
N GLY A 176 19.02 6.83 20.86
CA GLY A 176 18.93 5.37 20.89
C GLY A 176 17.68 4.80 20.21
N HIS A 177 17.12 5.52 19.23
CA HIS A 177 15.92 5.12 18.50
C HIS A 177 16.22 4.50 17.13
N GLN A 178 17.50 4.29 16.78
CA GLN A 178 17.89 3.72 15.49
C GLN A 178 17.29 2.34 15.27
N SER A 179 17.29 1.47 16.28
CA SER A 179 16.69 0.13 16.16
C SER A 179 15.19 0.19 15.89
N ALA A 180 14.48 1.18 16.43
CA ALA A 180 13.05 1.33 16.19
C ALA A 180 12.75 1.77 14.75
N PHE A 181 13.67 2.49 14.12
CA PHE A 181 13.57 2.82 12.70
C PHE A 181 13.95 1.63 11.81
N ASP A 182 15.04 0.93 12.14
CA ASP A 182 15.49 -0.25 11.40
C ASP A 182 14.45 -1.40 11.43
N GLU A 183 13.65 -1.46 12.51
CA GLU A 183 12.55 -2.42 12.68
C GLU A 183 11.21 -1.94 12.09
N LEU A 184 11.17 -0.78 11.41
CA LEU A 184 9.93 -0.28 10.80
C LEU A 184 9.36 -1.30 9.82
N PHE A 185 8.05 -1.55 9.98
CA PHE A 185 7.29 -2.48 9.16
C PHE A 185 7.82 -3.93 9.15
N HIS A 186 8.73 -4.30 10.06
CA HIS A 186 9.33 -5.62 10.07
C HIS A 186 8.28 -6.74 10.18
N ARG A 187 7.22 -6.54 10.99
CA ARG A 187 6.15 -7.54 11.17
C ARG A 187 5.39 -7.75 9.86
N THR A 188 4.97 -6.66 9.23
CA THR A 188 4.24 -6.71 7.96
C THR A 188 5.09 -7.30 6.84
N LEU A 189 6.33 -6.85 6.68
CA LEU A 189 7.23 -7.32 5.63
C LEU A 189 7.61 -8.79 5.80
N THR A 190 7.84 -9.24 7.03
CA THR A 190 8.09 -10.66 7.32
C THR A 190 6.87 -11.49 6.95
N ARG A 191 5.67 -11.05 7.35
CA ARG A 191 4.44 -11.76 7.04
C ARG A 191 4.16 -11.84 5.53
N LEU A 192 4.47 -10.78 4.78
CA LEU A 192 4.33 -10.78 3.32
C LEU A 192 5.24 -11.83 2.67
N ARG A 193 6.50 -11.96 3.12
CA ARG A 193 7.44 -12.97 2.61
C ARG A 193 7.02 -14.40 2.90
N GLU A 194 6.46 -14.65 4.09
CA GLU A 194 5.88 -15.96 4.44
C GLU A 194 4.73 -16.31 3.47
N LEU A 195 3.84 -15.35 3.22
CA LEU A 195 2.69 -15.52 2.32
C LEU A 195 3.07 -15.67 0.85
N GLU A 196 4.26 -15.25 0.43
CA GLU A 196 4.79 -15.49 -0.93
C GLU A 196 5.36 -16.91 -1.05
N SER A 197 5.98 -17.41 0.02
CA SER A 197 6.61 -18.74 0.04
C SER A 197 5.59 -19.88 0.03
N ASP A 198 4.43 -19.68 0.66
CA ASP A 198 3.35 -20.68 0.70
C ASP A 198 2.74 -20.94 -0.69
N GLU A 199 2.75 -19.94 -1.58
CA GLU A 199 2.13 -20.05 -2.91
C GLU A 199 3.01 -20.79 -3.92
N GLU A 200 4.32 -20.60 -3.85
CA GLU A 200 5.27 -21.32 -4.71
C GLU A 200 5.26 -22.83 -4.42
N GLY A 201 5.07 -23.22 -3.15
CA GLY A 201 4.96 -24.62 -2.74
C GLY A 201 3.69 -25.30 -3.25
N ASP A 202 2.56 -24.59 -3.25
CA ASP A 202 1.29 -25.11 -3.77
C ASP A 202 1.33 -25.27 -5.31
N GLU A 203 1.99 -24.35 -6.03
CA GLU A 203 2.19 -24.48 -7.47
C GLU A 203 3.12 -25.65 -7.84
N GLU A 204 4.23 -25.85 -7.10
CA GLU A 204 5.12 -26.99 -7.29
C GLU A 204 4.42 -28.32 -7.00
N GLU A 205 3.60 -28.39 -5.93
CA GLU A 205 2.80 -29.58 -5.62
C GLU A 205 1.71 -29.85 -6.67
N LEU A 206 1.06 -28.80 -7.19
CA LEU A 206 0.08 -28.92 -8.27
C LEU A 206 0.73 -29.38 -9.58
N LEU A 207 1.91 -28.86 -9.92
CA LEU A 207 2.70 -29.30 -11.08
C LEU A 207 3.18 -30.75 -10.92
N ALA A 208 3.56 -31.17 -9.71
CA ALA A 208 3.94 -32.55 -9.41
C ALA A 208 2.75 -33.53 -9.50
N ARG A 209 1.52 -33.05 -9.35
CA ARG A 209 0.28 -33.83 -9.50
C ARG A 209 -0.27 -33.84 -10.92
N LEU A 210 0.27 -33.02 -11.84
CA LEU A 210 -0.10 -33.11 -13.25
C LEU A 210 0.39 -34.46 -13.81
N PRO A 211 -0.48 -35.22 -14.51
CA PRO A 211 -0.04 -36.45 -15.16
C PRO A 211 1.08 -36.13 -16.14
N SER A 212 2.23 -36.80 -15.98
CA SER A 212 3.35 -36.72 -16.90
C SER A 212 2.84 -36.89 -18.32
N TRP A 213 2.90 -35.81 -19.10
CA TRP A 213 2.45 -35.78 -20.49
C TRP A 213 3.38 -36.58 -21.43
N ASP A 214 4.45 -37.19 -20.89
CA ASP A 214 5.51 -37.85 -21.65
C ASP A 214 5.21 -39.32 -22.00
N SER A 215 3.95 -39.67 -22.23
CA SER A 215 3.57 -41.05 -22.61
C SER A 215 2.39 -41.06 -23.57
N GLY A 216 2.58 -40.48 -24.75
CA GLY A 216 1.56 -40.52 -25.80
C GLY A 216 1.99 -40.20 -27.23
N ALA A 217 3.20 -39.73 -27.49
CA ALA A 217 3.67 -39.46 -28.85
C ALA A 217 4.29 -40.71 -29.48
N LYS A 218 3.48 -41.74 -29.74
CA LYS A 218 3.84 -42.82 -30.67
C LYS A 218 2.75 -42.95 -31.73
N GLY A 219 3.06 -42.41 -32.91
CA GLY A 219 2.44 -42.81 -34.17
C GLY A 219 1.40 -41.84 -34.70
N LEU A 220 1.87 -40.73 -35.30
CA LEU A 220 1.18 -40.06 -36.40
C LEU A 220 2.23 -39.62 -37.42
N ASP A 221 2.84 -40.61 -38.09
CA ASP A 221 3.40 -40.41 -39.43
C ASP A 221 2.19 -40.39 -40.38
N GLY A 222 1.88 -39.21 -40.92
CA GLY A 222 0.74 -39.02 -41.81
C GLY A 222 0.89 -37.75 -42.64
N ASP A 223 1.61 -37.91 -43.75
CA ASP A 223 1.44 -37.21 -45.03
C ASP A 223 1.24 -35.68 -45.00
N ALA A 224 2.36 -34.98 -45.13
CA ALA A 224 2.41 -33.59 -45.58
C ALA A 224 2.29 -33.57 -47.11
N ASP A 225 1.09 -33.31 -47.64
CA ASP A 225 0.92 -32.98 -49.04
C ASP A 225 -0.10 -31.85 -49.22
N GLY A 226 0.36 -30.79 -49.89
CA GLY A 226 -0.46 -29.77 -50.55
C GLY A 226 -1.26 -28.82 -49.66
N LEU A 227 -0.98 -27.52 -49.78
CA LEU A 227 -1.91 -26.42 -50.13
C LEU A 227 -1.28 -25.10 -49.64
N ASN A 228 -0.62 -24.35 -50.50
CA ASN A 228 -1.14 -23.47 -51.55
C ASN A 228 -1.12 -22.01 -51.08
N GLU A 229 -0.49 -21.20 -51.92
CA GLU A 229 -0.17 -19.79 -51.77
C GLU A 229 -1.45 -18.94 -51.69
N GLY A 230 -1.45 -17.97 -50.78
CA GLY A 230 -2.54 -17.01 -50.59
C GLY A 230 -2.01 -15.64 -50.21
N ARG A 231 -1.25 -15.04 -51.14
CA ARG A 231 -0.81 -13.64 -51.13
C ARG A 231 -2.03 -12.72 -51.12
N VAL A 232 -2.16 -11.87 -50.11
CA VAL A 232 -3.05 -10.69 -50.15
C VAL A 232 -2.23 -9.46 -49.76
N ASP A 233 -1.88 -8.71 -50.80
CA ASP A 233 -1.56 -7.28 -50.76
C ASP A 233 -2.85 -6.51 -50.44
N THR A 234 -2.82 -5.65 -49.43
CA THR A 234 -3.66 -4.44 -49.39
C THR A 234 -2.85 -3.30 -48.80
N GLY A 235 -2.41 -2.40 -49.69
CA GLY A 235 -1.93 -1.07 -49.34
C GLY A 235 -3.08 -0.11 -49.00
N GLY A 236 -2.69 1.07 -48.52
CA GLY A 236 -3.54 2.22 -48.16
C GLY A 236 -2.88 2.94 -46.99
N SER A 237 -1.87 3.78 -47.23
CA SER A 237 -1.95 5.23 -47.51
C SER A 237 -2.59 6.04 -46.38
N ASP A 238 -1.74 6.93 -45.83
CA ASP A 238 -1.98 8.33 -45.49
C ASP A 238 -3.17 8.67 -44.60
N ASP A 239 -2.88 9.22 -43.41
CA ASP A 239 -3.49 10.49 -43.04
C ASP A 239 -2.62 11.24 -42.02
N ASP A 240 -2.51 12.53 -42.31
CA ASP A 240 -1.77 13.60 -41.68
C ASP A 240 -2.04 13.77 -40.17
N MET A 241 -0.99 14.02 -39.38
CA MET A 241 -1.12 14.79 -38.15
C MET A 241 -0.16 15.97 -38.16
N GLU A 242 -0.76 17.15 -38.30
CA GLU A 242 -0.16 18.47 -38.15
C GLU A 242 0.58 18.60 -36.81
N GLU A 243 1.86 18.94 -36.89
CA GLU A 243 2.68 19.35 -35.75
C GLU A 243 2.41 20.83 -35.45
N ALA A 244 1.63 21.10 -34.41
CA ALA A 244 1.35 22.45 -33.93
C ALA A 244 2.59 23.03 -33.21
N VAL A 245 3.18 24.04 -33.82
CA VAL A 245 4.21 24.91 -33.25
C VAL A 245 3.58 25.76 -32.14
N TYR A 246 3.98 25.53 -30.88
CA TYR A 246 3.75 26.49 -29.79
C TYR A 246 4.91 27.49 -29.75
N ASP A 247 4.62 28.68 -30.28
CA ASP A 247 5.37 29.91 -30.04
C ASP A 247 4.92 30.47 -28.67
N ASN A 248 5.83 30.54 -27.69
CA ASN A 248 5.56 31.24 -26.44
C ASN A 248 6.66 32.25 -26.15
N SER A 249 6.58 33.34 -26.92
CA SER A 249 7.25 34.60 -26.64
C SER A 249 6.30 35.48 -25.80
N GLY A 250 6.62 35.77 -24.54
CA GLY A 250 5.71 36.64 -23.77
C GLY A 250 6.08 36.97 -22.32
N SER A 251 7.00 37.92 -22.18
CA SER A 251 7.13 38.96 -21.13
C SER A 251 7.38 38.57 -19.67
#